data_AF-A0A412CF52-F1
#
_entry.id   AF-A0A412CF52-F1
#
_cell.length_a   1.000
_cell.length_b   1.000
_cell.length_c   1.000
_cell.angle_alpha   90.00
_cell.angle_beta   90.00
_cell.angle_gamma   90.00
#
_symmetry.space_group_name_H-M   'P 1'
#
loop_
_entity.id
_entity.type
_entity.pdbx_description
1 polymer ?
#
loop_
_entity_poly.entity_id
_entity_poly.type
_entity_poly.pdbx_seq_one_letter_code
_entity_poly.pdbx_strand_id
1 'polypeptide(L)'
;MKKDLSNIQNNNYSIRINGDVNDVQIQQKTNNSSQIYNINSEVDYDKAIQILNEINKYIPMFANTYGENCKIAETALNEALECVSKKKNPSKLRNALSILKDVSLQASSSLIATGILELLKQIKI
;
A
#
# COMPACT_ATOMS: atom_id res chain seq x y z
N MET A 1 51.96 36.38 -13.56
CA MET A 1 51.49 35.01 -13.28
C MET A 1 50.05 34.89 -13.76
N LYS A 2 49.79 34.06 -14.78
CA LYS A 2 48.43 33.71 -15.22
C LYS A 2 47.87 32.69 -14.22
N LYS A 3 46.72 32.96 -13.63
CA LYS A 3 46.02 32.02 -12.74
C LYS A 3 45.41 30.94 -13.63
N ASP A 4 45.98 29.76 -13.57
CA ASP A 4 45.44 28.59 -14.27
C ASP A 4 44.07 28.25 -13.67
N LEU A 5 43.03 28.23 -14.51
CA LEU A 5 41.64 27.94 -14.13
C LEU A 5 41.27 26.49 -14.47
N SER A 6 42.23 25.63 -14.86
CA SER A 6 41.95 24.32 -15.45
C SER A 6 41.66 23.19 -14.46
N ASN A 7 41.19 23.46 -13.23
CA ASN A 7 40.95 22.37 -12.27
C ASN A 7 39.72 22.57 -11.36
N ILE A 8 38.60 23.02 -11.93
CA ILE A 8 37.30 22.79 -11.29
C ILE A 8 36.88 21.37 -11.68
N GLN A 9 37.20 20.42 -10.81
CA GLN A 9 36.74 19.04 -10.91
C GLN A 9 35.21 19.05 -10.73
N ASN A 10 34.47 19.04 -11.84
CA ASN A 10 33.02 18.83 -11.82
C ASN A 10 32.77 17.38 -11.39
N ASN A 11 32.55 17.18 -10.10
CA ASN A 11 32.10 15.90 -9.58
C ASN A 11 30.65 15.69 -10.05
N ASN A 12 30.49 14.94 -11.13
CA ASN A 12 29.18 14.56 -11.63
C ASN A 12 28.64 13.41 -10.75
N TYR A 13 27.55 13.66 -10.04
CA TYR A 13 26.82 12.64 -9.29
C TYR A 13 25.54 12.29 -10.06
N SER A 14 25.42 11.03 -10.47
CA SER A 14 24.24 10.53 -11.20
C SER A 14 23.41 9.61 -10.31
N ILE A 15 22.09 9.83 -10.29
CA ILE A 15 21.11 8.87 -9.75
C ILE A 15 20.36 8.28 -10.93
N ARG A 16 20.34 6.94 -11.02
CA ARG A 16 19.60 6.23 -12.05
C ARG A 16 18.48 5.42 -11.40
N ILE A 17 17.25 5.69 -11.81
CA ILE A 17 16.06 4.95 -11.38
C ILE A 17 15.46 4.29 -12.61
N ASN A 18 15.34 2.96 -12.58
CA ASN A 18 14.76 2.17 -13.64
C ASN A 18 13.50 1.45 -13.11
N GLY A 19 12.43 1.40 -13.91
CA GLY A 19 11.14 0.80 -13.51
C GLY A 19 10.15 1.81 -12.90
N ASP A 20 8.97 1.32 -12.50
CA ASP A 20 7.95 2.15 -11.86
C ASP A 20 8.36 2.49 -10.42
N VAL A 21 8.44 3.78 -10.12
CA VAL A 21 8.70 4.28 -8.78
C VAL A 21 7.61 5.26 -8.37
N ASN A 22 7.16 5.12 -7.13
CA ASN A 22 6.28 6.09 -6.46
C ASN A 22 7.04 6.71 -5.29
N ASP A 23 6.68 7.93 -4.92
CA ASP A 23 7.12 8.58 -3.68
C ASP A 23 8.65 8.78 -3.53
N VAL A 24 9.36 8.98 -4.64
CA VAL A 24 10.82 9.23 -4.63
C VAL A 24 11.11 10.68 -4.23
N GLN A 25 11.95 10.84 -3.23
CA GLN A 25 12.41 12.12 -2.74
C GLN A 25 13.93 12.18 -2.70
N ILE A 26 14.52 13.16 -3.39
CA ILE A 26 15.99 13.34 -3.48
C ILE A 26 16.31 14.76 -2.99
N GLN A 27 17.21 14.87 -2.01
CA GLN A 27 17.79 16.14 -1.57
C GLN A 27 19.30 16.14 -1.80
N GLN A 28 19.81 17.27 -2.27
CA GLN A 28 21.25 17.51 -2.37
C GLN A 28 21.59 18.87 -1.75
N LYS A 29 22.69 18.90 -0.99
CA LYS A 29 23.29 20.11 -0.44
C LYS A 29 22.33 21.00 0.37
N THR A 30 21.54 20.41 1.26
CA THR A 30 20.65 21.17 2.14
C THR A 30 21.29 21.44 3.50
N ASN A 31 21.04 22.64 4.06
CA ASN A 31 21.46 23.03 5.41
C ASN A 31 20.20 23.61 6.10
N ASN A 32 19.82 23.10 7.27
CA ASN A 32 18.55 23.42 7.97
C ASN A 32 17.26 23.23 7.12
N SER A 33 17.17 22.17 6.32
CA SER A 33 15.94 21.86 5.57
C SER A 33 15.09 20.83 6.29
N SER A 34 13.77 21.06 6.35
CA SER A 34 12.78 20.02 6.57
C SER A 34 12.16 19.63 5.24
N GLN A 35 12.02 18.33 4.99
CA GLN A 35 11.22 17.84 3.88
C GLN A 35 9.98 17.15 4.44
N ILE A 36 8.82 17.66 4.03
CA ILE A 36 7.52 17.10 4.40
C ILE A 36 6.87 16.68 3.09
N TYR A 37 6.69 15.39 2.91
CA TYR A 37 6.00 14.82 1.76
C TYR A 37 4.65 14.28 2.22
N ASN A 38 3.58 15.01 1.89
CA ASN A 38 2.22 14.61 2.19
C ASN A 38 1.65 13.86 0.98
N ILE A 39 1.64 12.53 1.03
CA ILE A 39 0.87 11.71 0.09
C ILE A 39 -0.59 11.84 0.51
N ASN A 40 -1.28 12.81 -0.08
CA ASN A 40 -2.73 12.85 -0.03
C ASN A 40 -3.26 11.87 -1.09
N SER A 41 -3.05 10.56 -0.88
CA SER A 41 -3.92 9.58 -1.51
C SER A 41 -5.24 9.66 -0.75
N GLU A 42 -6.16 10.48 -1.25
CA GLU A 42 -7.53 10.42 -0.79
C GLU A 42 -8.02 8.99 -1.05
N VAL A 43 -8.17 8.22 0.02
CA VAL A 43 -8.75 6.89 -0.06
C VAL A 43 -10.14 7.03 -0.64
N ASP A 44 -10.39 6.35 -1.75
CA ASP A 44 -11.72 6.24 -2.33
C ASP A 44 -12.54 5.27 -1.45
N TYR A 45 -13.10 5.82 -0.36
CA TYR A 45 -13.87 5.07 0.62
C TYR A 45 -15.13 4.44 0.02
N ASP A 46 -15.73 5.09 -0.98
CA ASP A 46 -16.96 4.61 -1.62
C ASP A 46 -16.66 3.40 -2.53
N LYS A 47 -15.53 3.40 -3.23
CA LYS A 47 -15.05 2.21 -3.94
C LYS A 47 -14.57 1.12 -2.98
N ALA A 48 -13.89 1.49 -1.89
CA ALA A 48 -13.40 0.54 -0.89
C ALA A 48 -14.55 -0.22 -0.23
N ILE A 49 -15.64 0.45 0.17
CA ILE A 49 -16.81 -0.21 0.77
C ILE A 49 -17.50 -1.15 -0.23
N GLN A 50 -17.59 -0.78 -1.51
CA GLN A 50 -18.16 -1.66 -2.54
C GLN A 50 -17.36 -2.95 -2.68
N ILE A 51 -16.03 -2.84 -2.78
CA ILE A 51 -15.14 -3.99 -2.91
C ILE A 51 -15.20 -4.87 -1.65
N LEU A 52 -15.17 -4.26 -0.46
CA LEU A 52 -15.23 -5.01 0.80
C LEU A 52 -16.57 -5.72 0.98
N ASN A 53 -17.68 -5.12 0.55
CA ASN A 53 -18.98 -5.78 0.53
C ASN A 53 -19.02 -6.94 -0.47
N GLU A 54 -18.31 -6.86 -1.60
CA GLU A 54 -18.16 -7.98 -2.52
C GLU A 54 -17.40 -9.14 -1.86
N ILE A 55 -16.27 -8.83 -1.20
CA ILE A 55 -15.48 -9.81 -0.43
C ILE A 55 -16.35 -10.46 0.68
N ASN A 56 -17.20 -9.67 1.35
CA ASN A 56 -18.08 -10.12 2.42
C ASN A 56 -19.04 -11.25 1.99
N LYS A 57 -19.42 -11.32 0.71
CA LYS A 57 -20.25 -12.41 0.18
C LYS A 57 -19.56 -13.78 0.26
N TYR A 58 -18.23 -13.80 0.31
CA TYR A 58 -17.44 -15.02 0.33
C TYR A 58 -17.10 -15.51 1.75
N ILE A 59 -17.52 -14.82 2.82
CA ILE A 59 -17.32 -15.26 4.21
C ILE A 59 -17.67 -16.75 4.42
N PRO A 60 -18.79 -17.28 3.91
CA PRO A 60 -19.10 -18.71 4.09
C PRO A 60 -18.03 -19.66 3.55
N MET A 61 -17.20 -19.21 2.62
CA MET A 61 -16.09 -19.98 2.03
C MET A 61 -14.76 -19.76 2.77
N PHE A 62 -14.66 -18.84 3.73
CA PHE A 62 -13.42 -18.50 4.43
C PHE A 62 -12.88 -19.66 5.25
N ALA A 63 -13.74 -20.44 5.90
CA ALA A 63 -13.31 -21.60 6.69
C ALA A 63 -12.57 -22.62 5.81
N ASN A 64 -13.11 -22.90 4.62
CA ASN A 64 -12.50 -23.83 3.66
C ASN A 64 -11.28 -23.22 2.95
N THR A 65 -11.23 -21.89 2.80
CA THR A 65 -10.17 -21.19 2.07
C THR A 65 -8.96 -20.92 2.93
N TYR A 66 -9.16 -20.47 4.18
CA TYR A 66 -8.11 -19.99 5.07
C TYR A 66 -7.83 -20.95 6.24
N GLY A 67 -8.68 -21.94 6.49
CA GLY A 67 -8.51 -22.91 7.56
C GLY A 67 -8.36 -22.24 8.93
N GLU A 68 -7.22 -22.45 9.57
CA GLU A 68 -6.88 -21.86 10.88
C GLU A 68 -6.87 -20.33 10.87
N ASN A 69 -6.55 -19.72 9.72
CA ASN A 69 -6.50 -18.27 9.55
C ASN A 69 -7.88 -17.65 9.25
N CYS A 70 -8.96 -18.44 9.20
CA CYS A 70 -10.33 -17.95 8.92
C CYS A 70 -10.75 -16.81 9.84
N LYS A 71 -10.54 -16.97 11.16
CA LYS A 71 -10.88 -15.92 12.14
C LYS A 71 -10.08 -14.64 11.93
N ILE A 72 -8.82 -14.76 11.50
CA ILE A 72 -7.96 -13.62 11.21
C ILE A 72 -8.49 -12.86 9.99
N ALA A 73 -8.84 -13.58 8.93
CA ALA A 73 -9.42 -12.99 7.72
C ALA A 73 -10.77 -12.30 8.00
N GLU A 74 -11.67 -12.94 8.76
CA GLU A 74 -12.96 -12.34 9.15
C GLU A 74 -12.78 -11.09 10.00
N THR A 75 -11.88 -11.14 10.99
CA THR A 75 -11.60 -9.98 11.85
C THR A 75 -11.05 -8.82 11.03
N ALA A 76 -10.06 -9.08 10.16
CA ALA A 76 -9.47 -8.08 9.29
C ALA A 76 -10.50 -7.47 8.32
N LEU A 77 -11.39 -8.28 7.75
CA LEU A 77 -12.47 -7.80 6.88
C LEU A 77 -13.45 -6.90 7.65
N ASN A 78 -13.87 -7.31 8.85
CA ASN A 78 -14.79 -6.53 9.69
C ASN A 78 -14.15 -5.20 10.12
N GLU A 79 -12.89 -5.20 10.52
CA GLU A 79 -12.15 -3.98 10.85
C GLU A 79 -12.04 -3.04 9.63
N ALA A 80 -11.78 -3.58 8.44
CA ALA A 80 -11.73 -2.80 7.22
C ALA A 80 -13.10 -2.16 6.91
N LEU A 81 -14.19 -2.94 6.99
CA LEU A 81 -15.58 -2.48 6.81
C LEU A 81 -15.95 -1.37 7.80
N GLU A 82 -15.56 -1.50 9.06
CA GLU A 82 -15.80 -0.49 10.08
C GLU A 82 -15.04 0.81 9.77
N CYS A 83 -13.76 0.70 9.37
CA CYS A 83 -12.93 1.86 9.03
C CYS A 83 -13.48 2.63 7.83
N VAL A 84 -13.90 1.93 6.76
CA VAL A 84 -14.48 2.61 5.58
C VAL A 84 -15.85 3.21 5.88
N SER A 85 -16.68 2.55 6.70
CA SER A 85 -18.01 3.06 7.07
C SER A 85 -17.92 4.33 7.90
N LYS A 86 -16.93 4.40 8.81
CA LYS A 86 -16.69 5.57 9.65
C LYS A 86 -15.87 6.66 8.94
N LYS A 87 -15.37 6.41 7.72
CA LYS A 87 -14.42 7.25 6.97
C LYS A 87 -13.29 7.79 7.86
N LYS A 88 -12.76 6.92 8.74
CA LYS A 88 -11.78 7.28 9.79
C LYS A 88 -10.58 6.36 9.76
N ASN A 89 -9.42 6.92 10.13
CA ASN A 89 -8.17 6.20 10.36
C ASN A 89 -7.68 5.40 9.14
N PRO A 90 -7.21 6.07 8.07
CA PRO A 90 -6.67 5.41 6.88
C PRO A 90 -5.53 4.42 7.21
N SER A 91 -4.74 4.69 8.25
CA SER A 91 -3.70 3.76 8.73
C SER A 91 -4.27 2.44 9.25
N LYS A 92 -5.41 2.47 9.95
CA LYS A 92 -6.08 1.24 10.42
C LYS A 92 -6.66 0.45 9.24
N LEU A 93 -7.26 1.16 8.28
CA LEU A 93 -7.74 0.53 7.04
C LEU A 93 -6.59 -0.14 6.28
N ARG A 94 -5.45 0.55 6.10
CA ARG A 94 -4.24 -0.03 5.49
C ARG A 94 -3.81 -1.31 6.19
N ASN A 95 -3.75 -1.29 7.53
CA ASN A 95 -3.33 -2.45 8.31
C ASN A 95 -4.29 -3.63 8.13
N ALA A 96 -5.60 -3.41 8.27
CA ALA A 96 -6.62 -4.44 8.11
C ALA A 96 -6.57 -5.10 6.72
N LEU A 97 -6.41 -4.29 5.67
CA LEU A 97 -6.29 -4.79 4.30
C LEU A 97 -4.97 -5.52 4.05
N SER A 98 -3.87 -5.10 4.69
CA SER A 98 -2.60 -5.83 4.64
C SER A 98 -2.74 -7.22 5.25
N ILE A 99 -3.35 -7.32 6.43
CA ILE A 99 -3.58 -8.61 7.10
C ILE A 99 -4.44 -9.52 6.22
N LEU A 100 -5.54 -8.98 5.67
CA LEU A 100 -6.42 -9.76 4.79
C LEU A 100 -5.69 -10.22 3.51
N LYS A 101 -4.84 -9.37 2.95
CA LYS A 101 -3.99 -9.70 1.79
C LYS A 101 -2.97 -10.79 2.15
N ASP A 102 -2.30 -10.71 3.29
CA ASP A 102 -1.26 -11.65 3.71
C ASP A 102 -1.83 -13.03 3.97
N VAL A 103 -2.99 -13.11 4.63
CA VAL A 103 -3.72 -14.38 4.82
C VAL A 103 -4.16 -14.96 3.47
N SER A 104 -4.60 -14.10 2.54
CA SER A 104 -5.00 -14.53 1.20
C SER A 104 -3.82 -15.01 0.34
N LEU A 105 -2.63 -14.42 0.49
CA LEU A 105 -1.41 -14.88 -0.17
C LEU A 105 -0.98 -16.26 0.31
N GLN A 106 -1.09 -16.53 1.61
CA GLN A 106 -0.80 -17.84 2.19
C GLN A 106 -1.76 -18.93 1.68
N ALA A 107 -3.00 -18.56 1.36
CA ALA A 107 -4.01 -19.43 0.77
C ALA A 107 -4.12 -19.32 -0.76
N SER A 108 -3.10 -18.80 -1.45
CA SER A 108 -3.17 -18.45 -2.88
C SER A 108 -3.42 -19.61 -3.85
N SER A 109 -3.35 -20.86 -3.38
CA SER A 109 -3.78 -22.04 -4.13
C SER A 109 -5.31 -22.20 -4.22
N SER A 110 -6.07 -21.49 -3.38
CA SER A 110 -7.53 -21.43 -3.44
C SER A 110 -8.00 -20.36 -4.41
N LEU A 111 -8.91 -20.74 -5.30
CA LEU A 111 -9.55 -19.82 -6.25
C LEU A 111 -10.19 -18.60 -5.56
N ILE A 112 -10.78 -18.82 -4.37
CA ILE A 112 -11.43 -17.76 -3.60
C ILE A 112 -10.39 -16.78 -3.06
N ALA A 113 -9.28 -17.27 -2.52
CA ALA A 113 -8.20 -16.40 -2.03
C ALA A 113 -7.59 -15.58 -3.17
N THR A 114 -7.39 -16.18 -4.35
CA THR A 114 -6.93 -15.45 -5.54
C THR A 114 -7.92 -14.38 -5.97
N GLY A 115 -9.22 -14.69 -6.00
CA GLY A 115 -10.26 -13.71 -6.32
C GLY A 115 -10.29 -12.53 -5.35
N ILE A 116 -10.14 -12.81 -4.05
CA ILE A 116 -10.07 -11.78 -3.01
C ILE A 116 -8.82 -10.90 -3.19
N LEU A 117 -7.67 -11.47 -3.52
CA LEU A 117 -6.45 -10.70 -3.81
C LEU A 117 -6.65 -9.74 -4.99
N GLU A 118 -7.32 -10.17 -6.06
CA GLU A 118 -7.62 -9.30 -7.21
C GLU A 118 -8.62 -8.20 -6.86
N LEU A 119 -9.60 -8.49 -6.00
CA LEU A 119 -10.52 -7.47 -5.48
C LEU A 119 -9.76 -6.44 -4.64
N LEU A 120 -8.91 -6.87 -3.71
CA LEU A 120 -8.12 -5.99 -2.85
C LEU A 120 -7.19 -5.06 -3.63
N LYS A 121 -6.60 -5.52 -4.74
CA LYS A 121 -5.75 -4.69 -5.62
C LYS A 121 -6.50 -3.49 -6.22
N GLN A 122 -7.83 -3.57 -6.34
CA GLN A 122 -8.64 -2.48 -6.89
C GLN A 122 -8.90 -1.36 -5.88
N ILE A 123 -8.66 -1.61 -4.59
CA ILE A 123 -8.72 -0.61 -3.52
C ILE A 123 -7.43 0.21 -3.57
N LYS A 124 -7.54 1.46 -4.04
CA LYS A 124 -6.42 2.40 -4.05
C LYS A 124 -6.35 3.09 -2.69
N ILE A 125 -5.26 2.88 -1.96
CA ILE A 125 -5.00 3.48 -0.65
C ILE A 125 -3.59 4.04 -0.61
#